data_AF-A0A257UQ88-F1
#
_entry.id   AF-A0A257UQ88-F1
#
_cell.length_a   1.000
_cell.length_b   1.000
_cell.length_c   1.000
_cell.angle_alpha   90.00
_cell.angle_beta   90.00
_cell.angle_gamma   90.00
#
_symmetry.space_group_name_H-M   'P 1'
#
loop_
_entity.id
_entity.type
_entity.pdbx_description
1 polymer ?
#
loop_
_entity_poly.entity_id
_entity_poly.type
_entity_poly.pdbx_seq_one_letter_code
_entity_poly.pdbx_strand_id
1 'polypeptide(L)'
;MSQLFPFRALRPAPSVASRVASVPYDVVNTDEARALVAKEPLSFLRVTRSEVDLPAETNPYADAVYAQAVKNFEDLKRAAPMVVDDEPSLYFYRLTMGSHVQIGLAG
;
A
#
# COMPACT_ATOMS: atom_id res chain seq x y z
N MET A 1 22.55 -18.73 6.26
CA MET A 1 23.02 -17.38 5.87
C MET A 1 21.87 -16.73 5.08
N SER A 2 21.46 -15.52 5.41
CA SER A 2 20.34 -14.86 4.73
C SER A 2 20.74 -14.45 3.31
N GLN A 3 19.87 -14.72 2.33
CA GLN A 3 20.06 -14.32 0.93
C GLN A 3 19.08 -13.18 0.63
N LEU A 4 19.52 -12.21 -0.17
CA LEU A 4 18.74 -11.05 -0.59
C LEU A 4 18.73 -11.02 -2.11
N PHE A 5 17.55 -10.89 -2.71
CA PHE A 5 17.38 -11.01 -4.16
C PHE A 5 16.85 -9.71 -4.74
N PRO A 6 17.45 -9.13 -5.78
CA PRO A 6 16.86 -7.97 -6.43
C PRO A 6 15.55 -8.34 -7.14
N PHE A 7 14.60 -7.41 -7.22
CA PHE A 7 13.34 -7.60 -7.97
C PHE A 7 12.96 -6.33 -8.73
N ARG A 8 12.06 -6.46 -9.71
CA ARG A 8 11.48 -5.32 -10.42
C ARG A 8 10.27 -4.81 -9.66
N ALA A 9 10.42 -3.72 -8.92
CA ALA A 9 9.31 -3.16 -8.16
C ALA A 9 8.26 -2.55 -9.07
N LEU A 10 7.00 -2.81 -8.77
CA LEU A 10 5.88 -1.97 -9.19
C LEU A 10 5.73 -0.86 -8.17
N ARG A 11 5.94 0.39 -8.58
CA ARG A 11 5.90 1.55 -7.70
C ARG A 11 5.14 2.71 -8.33
N PRO A 12 4.53 3.61 -7.54
CA PRO A 12 3.97 4.84 -8.06
C PRO A 12 5.06 5.72 -8.68
N ALA A 13 4.69 6.47 -9.72
CA ALA A 13 5.54 7.54 -10.22
C ALA A 13 5.76 8.59 -9.13
N PRO A 14 6.92 9.30 -9.13
CA PRO A 14 7.25 10.26 -8.08
C PRO A 14 6.17 11.33 -7.83
N SER A 15 5.44 11.74 -8.88
CA SER A 15 4.37 12.75 -8.81
C SER A 15 3.13 12.32 -8.01
N VAL A 16 2.90 11.00 -7.85
CA VAL A 16 1.75 10.46 -7.12
C VAL A 16 2.13 9.62 -5.91
N ALA A 17 3.44 9.41 -5.66
CA ALA A 17 3.93 8.54 -4.60
C ALA A 17 3.40 8.92 -3.21
N SER A 18 3.31 10.21 -2.89
CA SER A 18 2.76 10.69 -1.60
C SER A 18 1.27 10.42 -1.44
N ARG A 19 0.51 10.31 -2.54
CA ARG A 19 -0.93 10.01 -2.53
C ARG A 19 -1.19 8.53 -2.42
N VAL A 20 -0.30 7.71 -2.98
CA VAL A 20 -0.38 6.25 -2.90
C VAL A 20 0.12 5.75 -1.54
N ALA A 21 1.08 6.44 -0.92
CA ALA A 21 1.56 6.10 0.41
C ALA A 21 0.40 6.01 1.43
N SER A 22 0.48 5.02 2.32
CA SER A 22 -0.47 4.82 3.41
C SER A 22 0.23 4.76 4.75
N VAL A 23 -0.54 4.99 5.81
CA VAL A 23 -0.15 4.55 7.15
C VAL A 23 -0.07 3.01 7.19
N PRO A 24 0.65 2.43 8.17
CA PRO A 24 0.57 1.00 8.44
C PRO A 24 -0.88 0.55 8.68
N TYR A 25 -1.25 -0.63 8.20
CA TYR A 25 -2.63 -1.11 8.25
C TYR A 25 -3.10 -1.50 9.66
N ASP A 26 -2.15 -1.72 10.57
CA ASP A 26 -2.34 -2.18 11.95
C ASP A 26 -2.45 -1.03 12.96
N VAL A 27 -2.16 0.22 12.55
CA VAL A 27 -2.29 1.41 13.41
C VAL A 27 -3.61 2.15 13.25
N VAL A 28 -4.56 1.59 12.47
CA VAL A 28 -5.89 2.16 12.24
C VAL A 28 -6.98 1.10 12.41
N ASN A 29 -8.11 1.51 12.97
CA ASN A 29 -9.32 0.68 12.97
C ASN A 29 -10.10 0.83 11.64
N THR A 30 -11.15 0.04 11.44
CA THR A 30 -11.91 0.01 10.18
C THR A 30 -12.59 1.34 9.87
N ASP A 31 -13.12 2.05 10.87
CA ASP A 31 -13.81 3.33 10.67
C ASP A 31 -12.83 4.46 10.36
N GLU A 32 -11.67 4.47 11.02
CA GLU A 32 -10.55 5.35 10.68
C GLU A 32 -10.05 5.09 9.26
N ALA A 33 -9.90 3.81 8.88
CA ALA A 33 -9.49 3.43 7.53
C ALA A 33 -10.50 3.91 6.48
N ARG A 34 -11.82 3.77 6.71
CA ARG A 34 -12.87 4.32 5.84
C ARG A 34 -12.72 5.84 5.67
N ALA A 35 -12.53 6.56 6.78
CA ALA A 35 -12.40 8.01 6.76
C ALA A 35 -11.13 8.47 6.02
N LEU A 36 -10.01 7.75 6.17
CA LEU A 36 -8.75 8.04 5.48
C LEU A 36 -8.85 7.76 3.97
N VAL A 37 -9.40 6.60 3.59
CA VAL A 37 -9.59 6.21 2.20
C VAL A 37 -10.57 7.14 1.47
N ALA A 38 -11.64 7.59 2.13
CA ALA A 38 -12.57 8.55 1.55
C ALA A 38 -11.90 9.91 1.24
N LYS A 39 -10.86 10.30 1.99
CA LYS A 39 -10.11 11.54 1.77
C LYS A 39 -9.05 11.39 0.68
N GLU A 40 -8.42 10.23 0.56
CA GLU A 40 -7.42 9.95 -0.49
C GLU A 40 -7.71 8.58 -1.14
N PRO A 41 -8.48 8.56 -2.24
CA PRO A 41 -8.83 7.32 -2.93
C PRO A 41 -7.65 6.56 -3.56
N LEU A 42 -6.51 7.23 -3.79
CA LEU A 42 -5.30 6.57 -4.28
C LEU A 42 -4.49 5.89 -3.16
N SER A 43 -4.85 6.10 -1.90
CA SER A 43 -4.11 5.52 -0.77
C SER A 43 -4.08 4.00 -0.86
N PHE A 44 -2.87 3.43 -0.76
CA PHE A 44 -2.68 1.97 -0.74
C PHE A 44 -3.41 1.29 0.43
N LEU A 45 -3.84 2.08 1.44
CA LEU A 45 -4.67 1.62 2.55
C LEU A 45 -5.96 0.95 2.04
N ARG A 46 -6.54 1.46 0.95
CA ARG A 46 -7.74 0.87 0.33
C ARG A 46 -7.51 -0.54 -0.21
N VAL A 47 -6.26 -0.91 -0.51
CA VAL A 47 -5.87 -2.26 -0.90
C VAL A 47 -5.64 -3.13 0.35
N THR A 48 -4.87 -2.63 1.31
CA THR A 48 -4.49 -3.41 2.51
C THR A 48 -5.61 -3.54 3.55
N ARG A 49 -6.62 -2.67 3.51
CA ARG A 49 -7.83 -2.66 4.34
C ARG A 49 -9.06 -2.63 3.43
N SER A 50 -9.21 -3.65 2.59
CA SER A 50 -10.25 -3.66 1.54
C SER A 50 -11.68 -3.82 2.07
N GLU A 51 -11.84 -4.21 3.34
CA GLU A 51 -13.13 -4.27 4.00
C GLU A 51 -13.81 -2.90 4.16
N VAL A 52 -13.06 -1.80 3.97
CA VAL A 52 -13.61 -0.43 3.96
C VAL A 52 -14.61 -0.19 2.83
N ASP A 53 -14.48 -0.93 1.72
CA ASP A 53 -15.37 -0.85 0.55
C ASP A 53 -16.55 -1.85 0.61
N LEU A 54 -16.64 -2.63 1.69
CA LEU A 54 -17.66 -3.66 1.88
C LEU A 54 -18.62 -3.27 3.02
N PRO A 55 -19.78 -3.94 3.15
CA PRO A 55 -20.70 -3.70 4.26
C PRO A 55 -19.98 -3.78 5.62
N ALA A 56 -20.39 -2.94 6.57
CA ALA A 56 -19.68 -2.77 7.84
C ALA A 56 -19.51 -4.07 8.64
N GLU A 57 -20.46 -4.98 8.51
CA GLU A 57 -20.49 -6.27 9.20
C GLU A 57 -19.70 -7.37 8.49
N THR A 58 -19.01 -7.04 7.39
CA THR A 58 -18.19 -8.01 6.66
C THR A 58 -17.02 -8.42 7.54
N ASN A 59 -16.86 -9.73 7.76
CA ASN A 59 -15.67 -10.27 8.39
C ASN A 59 -14.42 -9.83 7.60
N PRO A 60 -13.44 -9.12 8.21
CA PRO A 60 -12.23 -8.65 7.53
C PRO A 60 -11.38 -9.77 6.90
N TYR A 61 -11.59 -11.02 7.31
CA TYR A 61 -10.88 -12.20 6.81
C TYR A 61 -11.71 -13.04 5.82
N ALA A 62 -12.88 -12.56 5.38
CA ALA A 62 -13.68 -13.27 4.39
C ALA A 62 -13.05 -13.22 3.00
N ASP A 63 -13.29 -14.26 2.19
CA ASP A 63 -12.83 -14.33 0.79
C ASP A 63 -13.22 -13.09 -0.03
N ALA A 64 -14.39 -12.50 0.26
CA ALA A 64 -14.86 -11.28 -0.37
C ALA A 64 -13.92 -10.08 -0.17
N VAL A 65 -13.25 -9.99 0.99
CA VAL A 65 -12.27 -8.93 1.28
C VAL A 65 -11.03 -9.08 0.40
N TYR A 66 -10.54 -10.30 0.24
CA TYR A 66 -9.40 -10.59 -0.64
C TYR A 66 -9.74 -10.35 -2.11
N ALA A 67 -10.93 -10.74 -2.56
CA ALA A 67 -11.42 -10.43 -3.90
C ALA A 67 -11.52 -8.91 -4.12
N GLN A 68 -12.00 -8.17 -3.11
CA GLN A 68 -12.04 -6.72 -3.14
C GLN A 68 -10.64 -6.09 -3.18
N ALA A 69 -9.65 -6.67 -2.48
CA ALA A 69 -8.26 -6.22 -2.52
C ALA A 69 -7.64 -6.34 -3.90
N VAL A 70 -7.89 -7.45 -4.60
CA VAL A 70 -7.48 -7.62 -6.00
C VAL A 70 -8.10 -6.53 -6.87
N LYS A 71 -9.41 -6.30 -6.75
CA LYS A 71 -10.10 -5.25 -7.50
C LYS A 71 -9.53 -3.86 -7.21
N ASN A 72 -9.33 -3.54 -5.94
CA ASN A 72 -8.81 -2.24 -5.51
C ASN A 72 -7.38 -2.01 -6.00
N PHE A 73 -6.55 -3.05 -6.04
CA PHE A 73 -5.20 -2.95 -6.58
C PHE A 73 -5.19 -2.71 -8.09
N GLU A 74 -6.04 -3.40 -8.85
CA GLU A 74 -6.20 -3.15 -10.29
C GLU A 74 -6.79 -1.76 -10.57
N ASP A 75 -7.73 -1.29 -9.75
CA ASP A 75 -8.24 0.08 -9.80
C ASP A 75 -7.12 1.10 -9.56
N LEU A 76 -6.28 0.87 -8.54
CA LEU A 76 -5.13 1.73 -8.23
C LEU A 76 -4.12 1.81 -9.39
N LYS A 77 -3.77 0.67 -9.99
CA LYS A 77 -2.86 0.62 -11.16
C LYS A 77 -3.38 1.43 -12.35
N ARG A 78 -4.69 1.52 -12.51
CA ARG A 78 -5.34 2.31 -13.57
C ARG A 78 -5.46 3.80 -13.20
N ALA A 79 -5.67 4.10 -11.93
CA ALA A 79 -5.92 5.46 -11.45
C ALA A 79 -4.65 6.25 -11.15
N ALA A 80 -3.56 5.60 -10.78
CA ALA A 80 -2.26 6.21 -10.51
C ALA A 80 -1.26 5.83 -11.62
N PRO A 81 -0.40 6.76 -12.08
CA PRO A 81 0.76 6.40 -12.87
C PRO A 81 1.68 5.46 -12.07
N MET A 82 1.71 4.18 -12.45
CA MET A 82 2.58 3.16 -11.88
C MET A 82 3.70 2.82 -12.86
N VAL A 83 4.89 2.55 -12.34
CA VAL A 83 6.08 2.19 -13.11
C VAL A 83 6.60 0.86 -12.58
N VAL A 84 6.93 -0.05 -13.50
CA VAL A 84 7.71 -1.25 -13.20
C VAL A 84 9.16 -0.94 -13.55
N ASP A 85 10.09 -1.18 -12.64
CA ASP A 85 11.50 -0.94 -12.93
C ASP A 85 12.02 -1.91 -14.02
N ASP A 86 12.86 -1.40 -14.93
CA ASP A 86 13.37 -2.14 -16.09
C ASP A 86 14.32 -3.29 -15.69
N GLU A 87 15.04 -3.10 -14.58
CA GLU A 87 16.04 -4.03 -14.07
C GLU A 87 15.76 -4.41 -12.62
N PRO A 88 15.96 -5.69 -12.23
CA PRO A 88 15.89 -6.10 -10.83
C PRO A 88 16.85 -5.25 -9.98
N SER A 89 16.33 -4.64 -8.92
CA SER A 89 17.10 -3.73 -8.07
C SER A 89 16.93 -4.05 -6.60
N LEU A 90 17.86 -3.55 -5.78
CA LEU A 90 17.69 -3.47 -4.33
C LEU A 90 17.24 -2.05 -3.98
N TYR A 91 16.31 -1.94 -3.03
CA TYR A 91 15.65 -0.68 -2.71
C TYR A 91 16.01 -0.23 -1.30
N PHE A 92 16.49 1.01 -1.18
CA PHE A 92 16.66 1.65 0.11
C PHE A 92 15.48 2.58 0.39
N TYR A 93 14.96 2.52 1.60
CA TYR A 93 13.95 3.44 2.07
C TYR A 93 14.35 4.04 3.42
N ARG A 94 13.80 5.21 3.73
CA ARG A 94 14.05 5.91 4.99
C ARG A 94 12.72 6.24 5.64
N LEU A 95 12.58 5.83 6.90
CA LEU A 95 11.51 6.27 7.78
C LEU A 95 12.07 7.31 8.75
N THR A 96 11.28 8.34 9.03
CA THR A 96 11.64 9.40 9.98
C THR A 96 10.48 9.59 10.95
N MET A 97 10.75 9.37 12.24
CA MET A 97 9.79 9.50 13.33
C MET A 97 10.34 10.48 14.37
N GLY A 98 9.93 11.74 14.28
CA GLY A 98 10.52 12.81 15.09
C GLY A 98 12.02 12.94 14.78
N SER A 99 12.86 12.78 15.81
CA SER A 99 14.33 12.80 15.68
C SER A 99 14.93 11.44 15.29
N HIS A 100 14.14 10.36 15.27
CA HIS A 100 14.62 9.02 14.93
C HIS A 100 14.57 8.79 13.41
N VAL A 101 15.65 8.25 12.85
CA VAL A 101 15.76 7.89 11.43
C VAL A 101 16.15 6.43 11.32
N GLN A 102 15.38 5.68 10.54
CA GLN A 102 15.66 4.29 10.19
C GLN A 102 15.80 4.16 8.68
N ILE A 103 16.86 3.50 8.22
CA ILE A 103 17.06 3.13 6.82
C ILE A 103 16.85 1.63 6.70
N GLY A 104 15.99 1.22 5.77
CA GLY A 104 15.73 -0.18 5.45
C GLY A 104 16.16 -0.53 4.04
N LEU A 105 16.31 -1.82 3.80
CA LEU A 105 16.64 -2.43 2.52
C LEU A 105 15.54 -3.42 2.15
N ALA A 106 15.08 -3.38 0.90
CA ALA A 106 14.14 -4.35 0.33
C ALA A 106 14.76 -5.02 -0.91
N GLY A 107 14.62 -6.34 -0.96
CA GLY A 107 15.07 -7.24 -2.01
C GLY A 107 14.41 -8.59 -1.80
#